data_AF-A0A953ECF6-F1
#
_entry.id   AF-A0A953ECF6-F1
#
_cell.length_a   1.000
_cell.length_b   1.000
_cell.length_c   1.000
_cell.angle_alpha   90.00
_cell.angle_beta   90.00
_cell.angle_gamma   90.00
#
_symmetry.space_group_name_H-M   'P 1'
#
loop_
_entity.id
_entity.type
_entity.pdbx_description
1 polymer ?
#
loop_
_entity_poly.entity_id
_entity_poly.type
_entity_poly.pdbx_seq_one_letter_code
_entity_poly.pdbx_strand_id
1 'polypeptide(L)'
;MGGKRKARRAAPPREDLSRPSTWRLQHGAFSEPIREADPETGTPVLHRRAVDTLGLMLANGTITPEMHEAGAIFRTLFRAAALDGIATSQLIRLAGATHGDVSNRQLDARRRVAEALDALGGHDSPGGSCAWFVIGLEFSVREWAMRQGWAGRPVHGPVAQGILVAALGMLAKHFGLTPRQRAA
;
A
#
# COMPACT_ATOMS: atom_id res chain seq x y z
N MET A 1 57.71 3.28 34.96
CA MET A 1 56.98 2.78 33.77
C MET A 1 55.49 2.64 34.12
N GLY A 2 54.70 3.70 34.01
CA GLY A 2 53.26 3.68 34.31
C GLY A 2 52.44 3.80 33.04
N GLY A 3 51.94 2.67 32.51
CA GLY A 3 51.15 2.64 31.28
C GLY A 3 49.78 3.29 31.46
N LYS A 4 49.50 4.36 30.69
CA LYS A 4 48.17 4.99 30.63
C LYS A 4 47.14 4.00 30.05
N ARG A 5 46.19 3.55 30.86
CA ARG A 5 45.05 2.74 30.40
C ARG A 5 44.15 3.61 29.51
N LYS A 6 44.01 3.19 28.25
CA LYS A 6 43.10 3.81 27.26
C LYS A 6 41.65 3.57 27.70
N ALA A 7 40.89 4.63 27.94
CA ALA A 7 39.49 4.53 28.33
C ALA A 7 38.69 3.79 27.24
N ARG A 8 37.95 2.74 27.64
CA ARG A 8 37.03 2.03 26.74
C ARG A 8 35.95 2.99 26.28
N ARG A 9 35.86 3.22 24.96
CA ARG A 9 34.75 3.93 24.34
C ARG A 9 33.45 3.20 24.69
N ALA A 10 32.49 3.92 25.27
CA ALA A 10 31.15 3.40 25.50
C ALA A 10 30.54 2.96 24.16
N ALA A 11 29.88 1.81 24.15
CA ALA A 11 29.15 1.34 22.97
C ALA A 11 28.03 2.35 22.65
N PRO A 12 27.79 2.67 21.35
CA PRO A 12 26.70 3.55 21.00
C PRO A 12 25.37 2.98 21.54
N PRO A 13 24.45 3.85 21.99
CA PRO A 13 23.14 3.42 22.45
C PRO A 13 22.44 2.64 21.33
N ARG A 14 21.84 1.49 21.68
CA ARG A 14 21.10 0.65 20.74
C ARG A 14 19.92 1.44 20.19
N GLU A 15 19.75 1.43 18.87
CA GLU A 15 18.64 2.10 18.18
C GLU A 15 17.32 1.47 18.64
N ASP A 16 16.36 2.33 18.98
CA ASP A 16 15.02 1.91 19.40
C ASP A 16 14.23 1.37 18.20
N LEU A 17 14.12 0.05 18.11
CA LEU A 17 13.46 -0.65 17.00
C LEU A 17 11.95 -0.41 16.93
N SER A 18 11.34 0.17 17.98
CA SER A 18 9.93 0.57 17.96
C SER A 18 9.69 1.81 17.11
N ARG A 19 10.76 2.55 16.75
CA ARG A 19 10.70 3.77 15.94
C ARG A 19 11.29 3.53 14.54
N PRO A 20 10.84 4.28 13.52
CA PRO A 20 11.49 4.26 12.21
C PRO A 20 12.97 4.65 12.36
N SER A 21 13.86 3.87 11.73
CA SER A 21 15.29 4.16 11.74
C SER A 21 15.60 5.51 11.09
N THR A 22 16.75 6.06 11.43
CA THR A 22 17.18 7.36 10.87
C THR A 22 17.25 7.32 9.33
N TRP A 23 17.70 6.19 8.77
CA TRP A 23 17.72 5.98 7.32
C TRP A 23 16.32 5.95 6.71
N ARG A 24 15.34 5.32 7.39
CA ARG A 24 13.93 5.29 6.98
C ARG A 24 13.26 6.66 7.07
N LEU A 25 13.66 7.51 8.01
CA LEU A 25 13.17 8.89 8.07
C LEU A 25 13.70 9.76 6.93
N GLN A 26 14.90 9.46 6.42
CA GLN A 26 15.52 10.19 5.31
C GLN A 26 15.06 9.70 3.93
N HIS A 27 14.77 8.40 3.78
CA HIS A 27 14.53 7.77 2.48
C HIS A 27 13.18 7.04 2.37
N GLY A 28 12.45 6.88 3.46
CA GLY A 28 11.15 6.20 3.49
C GLY A 28 9.99 7.19 3.37
N ALA A 29 8.85 6.70 2.92
CA ALA A 29 7.63 7.50 2.83
C ALA A 29 6.97 7.59 4.22
N PHE A 30 7.51 8.43 5.10
CA PHE A 30 6.88 8.76 6.39
C PHE A 30 6.44 10.20 6.38
N SER A 31 5.26 10.47 6.95
CA SER A 31 4.77 11.83 7.16
C SER A 31 5.67 12.59 8.13
N GLU A 32 5.51 13.91 8.14
CA GLU A 32 6.01 14.72 9.25
C GLU A 32 5.41 14.23 10.59
N PRO A 33 6.12 14.46 11.72
CA PRO A 33 5.63 14.06 13.03
C PRO A 33 4.29 14.72 13.34
N ILE A 34 3.23 13.93 13.50
CA ILE A 34 1.91 14.39 13.93
C ILE A 34 1.87 14.25 15.45
N ARG A 35 1.54 15.36 16.11
CA ARG A 35 1.33 15.38 17.56
C ARG A 35 -0.16 15.26 17.84
N GLU A 36 -0.57 14.14 18.39
CA GLU A 36 -1.97 13.83 18.69
C GLU A 36 -2.08 13.19 20.08
N ALA A 37 -3.25 13.22 20.69
CA ALA A 37 -3.50 12.45 21.90
C ALA A 37 -3.65 10.97 21.53
N ASP A 38 -2.99 10.08 22.27
CA ASP A 38 -3.19 8.65 22.18
C ASP A 38 -4.68 8.36 22.46
N PRO A 39 -5.40 7.69 21.55
CA PRO A 39 -6.83 7.45 21.70
C PRO A 39 -7.18 6.58 22.91
N GLU A 40 -6.27 5.76 23.43
CA GLU A 40 -6.53 4.93 24.62
C GLU A 40 -6.11 5.62 25.92
N THR A 41 -5.00 6.36 25.91
CA THR A 41 -4.42 6.93 27.15
C THR A 41 -4.60 8.44 27.29
N GLY A 42 -4.99 9.14 26.23
CA GLY A 42 -5.07 10.61 26.17
C GLY A 42 -3.72 11.32 26.23
N THR A 43 -2.61 10.58 26.28
CA THR A 43 -1.27 11.16 26.39
C THR A 43 -0.82 11.75 25.06
N PRO A 44 -0.14 12.91 25.04
CA PRO A 44 0.33 13.48 23.80
C PRO A 44 1.46 12.63 23.22
N VAL A 45 1.19 11.97 22.09
CA VAL A 45 2.13 11.13 21.35
C VAL A 45 2.53 11.78 20.04
N LEU A 46 3.79 11.56 19.66
CA LEU A 46 4.33 11.92 18.35
C LEU A 46 4.35 10.65 17.51
N HIS A 47 3.46 10.57 16.52
CA HIS A 47 3.43 9.45 15.60
C HIS A 47 3.65 9.94 14.15
N ARG A 48 4.09 9.03 13.28
CA ARG A 48 4.24 9.28 11.84
C ARG A 48 3.41 8.25 11.09
N ARG A 49 2.80 8.65 9.99
CA ARG A 49 2.08 7.73 9.10
C ARG A 49 3.01 7.32 7.97
N ALA A 50 3.06 6.02 7.66
CA ALA A 50 3.66 5.59 6.40
C ALA A 50 2.74 6.06 5.27
N VAL A 51 3.26 6.83 4.33
CA VAL A 51 2.54 7.32 3.16
C VAL A 51 2.73 6.30 2.05
N ASP A 52 1.64 5.74 1.55
CA ASP A 52 1.68 4.84 0.41
C ASP A 52 1.85 5.62 -0.91
N THR A 53 2.11 4.91 -2.00
CA THR A 53 2.28 5.51 -3.33
C THR A 53 1.09 6.40 -3.70
N LEU A 54 -0.14 5.99 -3.37
CA LEU A 54 -1.35 6.76 -3.64
C LEU A 54 -1.43 8.04 -2.79
N GLY A 55 -1.10 7.98 -1.50
CA GLY A 55 -1.03 9.14 -0.62
C GLY A 55 -0.01 10.18 -1.11
N LEU A 56 1.16 9.74 -1.60
CA LEU A 56 2.14 10.63 -2.23
C LEU A 56 1.60 11.24 -3.53
N MET A 57 0.93 10.45 -4.36
CA MET A 57 0.33 10.94 -5.60
C MET A 57 -0.78 11.97 -5.35
N LEU A 58 -1.59 11.79 -4.30
CA LEU A 58 -2.62 12.74 -3.88
C LEU A 58 -1.98 14.03 -3.35
N ALA A 59 -0.97 13.93 -2.49
CA ALA A 59 -0.25 15.10 -1.97
C ALA A 59 0.41 15.93 -3.08
N ASN A 60 0.93 15.27 -4.11
CA ASN A 60 1.50 15.92 -5.30
C ASN A 60 0.44 16.44 -6.29
N GLY A 61 -0.86 16.21 -6.05
CA GLY A 61 -1.95 16.63 -6.94
C GLY A 61 -2.03 15.85 -8.26
N THR A 62 -1.37 14.69 -8.36
CA THR A 62 -1.37 13.87 -9.58
C THR A 62 -2.62 13.00 -9.73
N ILE A 63 -3.37 12.79 -8.64
CA ILE A 63 -4.66 12.08 -8.59
C ILE A 63 -5.64 12.88 -7.73
N THR A 64 -6.95 12.67 -7.94
CA THR A 64 -7.99 13.32 -7.14
C THR A 64 -8.30 12.54 -5.84
N PRO A 65 -9.00 13.14 -4.86
CA PRO A 65 -9.45 12.42 -3.67
C PRO A 65 -10.30 11.18 -3.99
N GLU A 66 -11.15 11.24 -5.02
CA GLU A 66 -12.00 10.12 -5.44
C GLU A 66 -11.17 8.97 -6.00
N MET A 67 -10.11 9.28 -6.76
CA MET A 67 -9.15 8.29 -7.26
C MET A 67 -8.39 7.61 -6.11
N HIS A 68 -7.96 8.39 -5.11
CA HIS A 68 -7.31 7.85 -3.92
C HIS A 68 -8.25 6.90 -3.15
N GLU A 69 -9.48 7.34 -2.90
CA GLU A 69 -10.50 6.53 -2.21
C GLU A 69 -10.83 5.25 -2.98
N ALA A 70 -10.94 5.32 -4.31
CA ALA A 70 -11.13 4.15 -5.16
C ALA A 70 -10.00 3.13 -5.00
N GLY A 71 -8.75 3.60 -4.98
CA GLY A 71 -7.58 2.76 -4.72
C GLY A 71 -7.61 2.13 -3.31
N ALA A 72 -8.04 2.89 -2.30
CA ALA A 72 -8.18 2.39 -0.93
C ALA A 72 -9.26 1.30 -0.80
N ILE A 73 -10.40 1.47 -1.49
CA ILE A 73 -11.47 0.46 -1.56
C ILE A 73 -10.94 -0.80 -2.25
N PHE A 74 -10.30 -0.66 -3.43
CA PHE A 74 -9.74 -1.80 -4.16
C PHE A 74 -8.73 -2.57 -3.32
N ARG A 75 -7.80 -1.87 -2.66
CA ARG A 75 -6.81 -2.48 -1.76
C ARG A 75 -7.47 -3.23 -0.61
N THR A 76 -8.49 -2.65 0.01
CA THR A 76 -9.24 -3.30 1.11
C THR A 76 -9.91 -4.58 0.64
N LEU A 77 -10.54 -4.55 -0.54
CA LEU A 77 -11.15 -5.74 -1.16
C LEU A 77 -10.10 -6.79 -1.51
N PHE A 78 -8.95 -6.39 -2.05
CA PHE A 78 -7.85 -7.29 -2.41
C PHE A 78 -7.29 -8.03 -1.20
N ARG A 79 -7.07 -7.31 -0.08
CA ARG A 79 -6.64 -7.90 1.20
C ARG A 79 -7.72 -8.82 1.78
N ALA A 80 -8.98 -8.40 1.77
CA ALA A 80 -10.09 -9.23 2.24
C ALA A 80 -10.29 -10.51 1.41
N ALA A 81 -9.93 -10.46 0.13
CA ALA A 81 -9.93 -11.61 -0.76
C ALA A 81 -8.76 -12.59 -0.50
N ALA A 82 -7.73 -12.16 0.25
CA ALA A 82 -6.48 -12.88 0.48
C ALA A 82 -5.80 -13.32 -0.84
N LEU A 83 -5.67 -12.36 -1.77
CA LEU A 83 -5.04 -12.56 -3.08
C LEU A 83 -3.53 -12.25 -3.09
N ASP A 84 -3.00 -11.74 -1.98
CA ASP A 84 -1.59 -11.38 -1.78
C ASP A 84 -0.68 -12.58 -1.44
N GLY A 85 -1.22 -13.79 -1.35
CA GLY A 85 -0.46 -15.05 -1.30
C GLY A 85 0.42 -15.26 -0.06
N ILE A 86 0.50 -14.29 0.86
CA ILE A 86 1.21 -14.45 2.12
C ILE A 86 0.30 -15.23 3.06
N ALA A 87 0.41 -16.56 3.01
CA ALA A 87 -0.08 -17.41 4.08
C ALA A 87 0.69 -17.04 5.36
N THR A 88 0.12 -16.17 6.19
CA THR A 88 0.68 -15.86 7.49
C THR A 88 0.65 -17.14 8.31
N SER A 89 1.82 -17.72 8.57
CA SER A 89 1.93 -18.81 9.52
C SER A 89 1.52 -18.26 10.89
N GLN A 90 0.46 -18.81 11.47
CA GLN A 90 0.06 -18.46 12.83
C GLN A 90 1.25 -18.76 13.75
N LEU A 91 1.84 -17.72 14.36
CA LEU A 91 2.96 -17.88 15.31
C LEU A 91 2.55 -18.70 16.53
N ILE A 92 1.24 -18.75 16.82
CA ILE A 92 0.63 -19.58 17.85
C ILE A 92 -0.20 -20.67 17.14
N ARG A 93 0.18 -21.93 17.33
CA ARG A 93 -0.64 -23.06 16.85
C ARG A 93 -1.91 -23.17 17.69
N LEU A 94 -3.05 -22.79 17.12
CA LEU A 94 -4.36 -23.12 17.64
C LEU A 94 -4.67 -24.58 17.28
N ALA A 95 -4.71 -25.45 18.28
CA ALA A 95 -5.09 -26.85 18.07
C ALA A 95 -6.54 -26.91 17.52
N GLY A 96 -6.73 -27.61 16.39
CA GLY A 96 -8.03 -27.72 15.73
C GLY A 96 -8.35 -26.59 14.73
N ALA A 97 -7.44 -25.64 14.49
CA ALA A 97 -7.58 -24.71 13.38
C ALA A 97 -7.43 -25.46 12.05
N THR A 98 -8.55 -25.89 11.47
CA THR A 98 -8.60 -26.22 10.05
C THR A 98 -8.27 -24.96 9.26
N HIS A 99 -7.60 -25.11 8.11
CA HIS A 99 -7.59 -24.04 7.11
C HIS A 99 -9.05 -23.87 6.67
N GLY A 100 -9.78 -23.02 7.39
CA GLY A 100 -11.23 -22.94 7.30
C GLY A 100 -11.65 -22.66 5.87
N ASP A 101 -12.78 -23.25 5.48
CA ASP A 101 -13.41 -23.00 4.20
C ASP A 101 -13.49 -21.49 3.92
N VAL A 102 -13.32 -21.12 2.64
CA VAL A 102 -13.36 -19.72 2.20
C VAL A 102 -14.66 -19.07 2.69
N SER A 103 -14.55 -18.06 3.56
CA SER A 103 -15.75 -17.40 4.10
C SER A 103 -16.58 -16.73 3.00
N ASN A 104 -17.89 -16.62 3.18
CA ASN A 104 -18.77 -15.87 2.25
C ASN A 104 -18.28 -14.45 2.01
N ARG A 105 -17.72 -13.79 3.04
CA ARG A 105 -17.12 -12.47 2.93
C ARG A 105 -15.90 -12.44 2.01
N GLN A 106 -15.07 -13.48 2.08
CA GLN A 106 -13.91 -13.62 1.19
C GLN A 106 -14.33 -13.93 -0.25
N LEU A 107 -15.38 -14.74 -0.45
CA LEU A 107 -15.95 -14.98 -1.79
C LEU A 107 -16.52 -13.69 -2.39
N ASP A 108 -17.27 -12.89 -1.62
CA ASP A 108 -17.76 -11.58 -2.07
C ASP A 108 -16.61 -10.63 -2.43
N ALA A 109 -15.58 -10.56 -1.58
CA ALA A 109 -14.40 -9.75 -1.86
C ALA A 109 -13.70 -10.17 -3.17
N ARG A 110 -13.51 -11.48 -3.40
CA ARG A 110 -12.93 -12.01 -4.64
C ARG A 110 -13.77 -11.63 -5.86
N ARG A 111 -15.10 -11.75 -5.76
CA ARG A 111 -16.03 -11.34 -6.81
C ARG A 111 -15.91 -9.85 -7.11
N ARG A 112 -15.91 -8.99 -6.09
CA ARG A 112 -15.80 -7.53 -6.27
C ARG A 112 -14.45 -7.10 -6.84
N VAL A 113 -13.36 -7.79 -6.50
CA VAL A 113 -12.05 -7.58 -7.14
C VAL A 113 -12.12 -7.94 -8.62
N ALA A 114 -12.75 -9.08 -8.97
CA ALA A 114 -12.91 -9.48 -10.36
C ALA A 114 -13.74 -8.45 -11.16
N GLU A 115 -14.88 -8.00 -10.62
CA GLU A 115 -15.73 -6.96 -11.24
C GLU A 115 -14.96 -5.64 -11.45
N ALA A 116 -14.11 -5.25 -10.51
CA ALA A 116 -13.27 -4.07 -10.63
C ALA A 116 -12.17 -4.23 -11.70
N LEU A 117 -11.56 -5.41 -11.81
CA LEU A 117 -10.58 -5.71 -12.87
C LEU A 117 -11.23 -5.78 -14.25
N ASP A 118 -12.45 -6.34 -14.35
CA ASP A 118 -13.22 -6.36 -15.58
C ASP A 118 -13.54 -4.93 -16.06
N ALA A 119 -13.88 -4.02 -15.15
CA ALA A 119 -14.07 -2.61 -15.47
C ALA A 119 -12.79 -1.91 -15.99
N LEU A 120 -11.62 -2.47 -15.70
CA LEU A 120 -10.32 -2.00 -16.22
C LEU A 120 -9.94 -2.65 -17.56
N GLY A 121 -10.75 -3.57 -18.08
CA GLY A 121 -10.47 -4.34 -19.30
C GLY A 121 -9.89 -5.74 -19.02
N GLY A 122 -10.02 -6.24 -17.80
CA GLY A 122 -9.50 -7.54 -17.37
C GLY A 122 -8.07 -7.49 -16.84
N HIS A 123 -7.62 -8.57 -16.20
CA HIS A 123 -6.30 -8.66 -15.56
C HIS A 123 -5.12 -8.37 -16.51
N ASP A 124 -5.21 -8.82 -17.76
CA ASP A 124 -4.10 -8.69 -18.73
C ASP A 124 -4.08 -7.33 -19.46
N SER A 125 -5.07 -6.48 -19.20
CA SER A 125 -5.05 -5.10 -19.67
C SER A 125 -3.96 -4.30 -18.95
N PRO A 126 -3.47 -3.19 -19.54
CA PRO A 126 -2.53 -2.31 -18.85
C PRO A 126 -3.07 -1.82 -17.51
N GLY A 127 -4.36 -1.44 -17.46
CA GLY A 127 -5.01 -0.93 -16.26
C GLY A 127 -5.21 -2.02 -15.19
N GLY A 128 -5.71 -3.20 -15.58
CA GLY A 128 -5.93 -4.31 -14.67
C GLY A 128 -4.64 -4.86 -14.09
N SER A 129 -3.60 -5.05 -14.91
CA SER A 129 -2.28 -5.47 -14.43
C SER A 129 -1.69 -4.42 -13.49
N CYS A 130 -1.71 -3.15 -13.88
CA CYS A 130 -1.21 -2.06 -13.03
C CYS A 130 -1.94 -2.03 -11.68
N ALA A 131 -3.28 -2.12 -11.66
CA ALA A 131 -4.06 -2.15 -10.44
C ALA A 131 -3.72 -3.36 -9.55
N TRP A 132 -3.59 -4.55 -10.14
CA TRP A 132 -3.21 -5.77 -9.42
C TRP A 132 -1.88 -5.61 -8.69
N PHE A 133 -0.82 -5.25 -9.41
CA PHE A 133 0.53 -5.19 -8.84
C PHE A 133 0.77 -3.95 -7.98
N VAL A 134 0.33 -2.77 -8.43
CA VAL A 134 0.63 -1.50 -7.75
C VAL A 134 -0.33 -1.23 -6.59
N ILE A 135 -1.61 -1.52 -6.75
CA ILE A 135 -2.62 -1.22 -5.71
C ILE A 135 -2.86 -2.45 -4.82
N GLY A 136 -3.02 -3.63 -5.43
CA GLY A 136 -3.28 -4.88 -4.71
C GLY A 136 -2.04 -5.39 -3.96
N LEU A 137 -0.95 -5.62 -4.69
CA LEU A 137 0.32 -6.12 -4.14
C LEU A 137 1.26 -5.02 -3.64
N GLU A 138 0.85 -3.75 -3.73
CA GLU A 138 1.59 -2.58 -3.24
C GLU A 138 3.02 -2.43 -3.81
N PHE A 139 3.26 -2.90 -5.04
CA PHE A 139 4.50 -2.62 -5.74
C PHE A 139 4.62 -1.13 -6.05
N SER A 140 5.84 -0.61 -6.10
CA SER A 140 6.03 0.74 -6.65
C SER A 140 5.68 0.75 -8.15
N VAL A 141 5.21 1.89 -8.66
CA VAL A 141 4.95 2.06 -10.12
C VAL A 141 6.19 1.71 -10.94
N ARG A 142 7.38 2.11 -10.45
CA ARG A 142 8.67 1.78 -11.06
C ARG A 142 8.94 0.28 -11.09
N GLU A 143 8.68 -0.41 -9.98
CA GLU A 143 8.90 -1.85 -9.87
C GLU A 143 7.98 -2.61 -10.82
N TRP A 144 6.69 -2.31 -10.83
CA TRP A 144 5.76 -2.87 -11.81
C TRP A 144 6.25 -2.57 -13.23
N ALA A 145 6.51 -1.31 -13.56
CA ALA A 145 6.90 -0.88 -14.90
C ALA A 145 8.16 -1.58 -15.44
N MET A 146 9.12 -1.92 -14.57
CA MET A 146 10.39 -2.54 -14.97
C MET A 146 10.38 -4.08 -14.92
N ARG A 147 9.68 -4.67 -13.94
CA ARG A 147 9.68 -6.13 -13.74
C ARG A 147 8.56 -6.83 -14.45
N GLN A 148 7.36 -6.26 -14.40
CA GLN A 148 6.15 -6.86 -14.97
C GLN A 148 5.78 -6.17 -16.29
N GLY A 149 5.76 -4.84 -16.24
CA GLY A 149 5.33 -3.96 -17.30
C GLY A 149 3.96 -4.33 -17.83
N TRP A 150 3.76 -4.13 -19.12
CA TRP A 150 2.57 -4.61 -19.82
C TRP A 150 2.97 -5.67 -20.83
N ALA A 151 2.26 -6.81 -20.83
CA ALA A 151 2.56 -7.96 -21.68
C ALA A 151 4.03 -8.45 -21.55
N GLY A 152 4.61 -8.34 -20.35
CA GLY A 152 6.00 -8.72 -20.06
C GLY A 152 7.05 -7.75 -20.61
N ARG A 153 6.64 -6.57 -21.11
CA ARG A 153 7.54 -5.56 -21.66
C ARG A 153 7.64 -4.36 -20.71
N PRO A 154 8.86 -3.87 -20.43
CA PRO A 154 9.04 -2.69 -19.61
C PRO A 154 8.26 -1.48 -20.15
N VAL A 155 7.67 -0.71 -19.24
CA VAL A 155 6.91 0.51 -19.56
C VAL A 155 7.72 1.73 -19.09
N HIS A 156 7.78 2.77 -19.91
CA HIS A 156 8.46 4.01 -19.55
C HIS A 156 7.74 4.70 -18.37
N GLY A 157 8.49 5.30 -17.43
CA GLY A 157 7.96 5.80 -16.15
C GLY A 157 6.71 6.70 -16.25
N PRO A 158 6.75 7.80 -17.02
CA PRO A 158 5.58 8.64 -17.28
C PRO A 158 4.37 7.89 -17.86
N VAL A 159 4.60 6.91 -18.74
CA VAL A 159 3.52 6.09 -19.31
C VAL A 159 2.93 5.19 -18.24
N ALA A 160 3.76 4.57 -17.41
CA ALA A 160 3.32 3.74 -16.29
C ALA A 160 2.49 4.54 -15.27
N GLN A 161 2.93 5.76 -14.93
CA GLN A 161 2.17 6.67 -14.08
C GLN A 161 0.83 7.05 -14.72
N GLY A 162 0.81 7.34 -16.03
CA GLY A 162 -0.43 7.62 -16.77
C GLY A 162 -1.41 6.45 -16.77
N ILE A 163 -0.92 5.21 -16.92
CA ILE A 163 -1.73 3.99 -16.82
C ILE A 163 -2.36 3.88 -15.42
N LEU A 164 -1.59 4.13 -14.36
CA LEU A 164 -2.12 4.10 -13.00
C LEU A 164 -3.21 5.17 -12.79
N VAL A 165 -2.98 6.40 -13.24
CA VAL A 165 -3.97 7.49 -13.13
C VAL A 165 -5.26 7.14 -13.88
N ALA A 166 -5.15 6.60 -15.10
CA ALA A 166 -6.31 6.16 -15.86
C ALA A 166 -7.07 5.00 -15.17
N ALA A 167 -6.34 4.03 -14.63
CA ALA A 167 -6.93 2.93 -13.88
C ALA A 167 -7.68 3.42 -12.63
N LEU A 168 -7.09 4.34 -11.86
CA LEU A 168 -7.74 4.93 -10.68
C LEU A 168 -8.99 5.73 -11.06
N GLY A 169 -8.98 6.46 -12.18
CA GLY A 169 -10.17 7.16 -12.68
C GLY A 169 -11.31 6.20 -13.04
N MET A 170 -10.97 5.06 -13.68
CA MET A 170 -11.94 4.01 -13.98
C MET A 170 -12.46 3.31 -12.72
N LEU A 171 -11.60 3.05 -11.74
CA LEU A 171 -12.01 2.50 -10.44
C LEU A 171 -12.93 3.47 -9.68
N ALA A 172 -12.63 4.77 -9.70
CA ALA A 172 -13.49 5.78 -9.09
C ALA A 172 -14.89 5.80 -9.73
N LYS A 173 -14.98 5.64 -11.05
CA LYS A 173 -16.26 5.46 -11.75
C LYS A 173 -16.93 4.14 -11.37
N HIS A 174 -16.19 3.03 -11.34
CA HIS A 174 -16.72 1.71 -11.01
C HIS A 174 -17.31 1.66 -9.58
N PHE A 175 -16.64 2.27 -8.60
CA PHE A 175 -17.12 2.37 -7.22
C PHE A 175 -18.13 3.51 -6.99
N GLY A 176 -18.52 4.24 -8.04
CA GLY A 176 -19.54 5.29 -7.94
C GLY A 176 -19.09 6.54 -7.18
N LEU A 177 -17.79 6.80 -7.12
CA LEU A 177 -17.20 7.96 -6.43
C LEU A 177 -17.15 9.21 -7.33
N THR A 178 -17.25 9.06 -8.65
CA THR A 178 -17.32 10.21 -9.55
C THR A 178 -18.73 10.82 -9.55
N PRO A 179 -18.86 12.16 -9.42
CA PRO A 179 -20.14 12.84 -9.53
C PRO A 179 -20.81 12.49 -10.86
N ARG A 180 -22.10 12.15 -10.81
CA ARG A 180 -22.89 11.92 -12.02
C ARG A 180 -22.97 13.26 -12.77
N GLN A 181 -22.18 13.42 -13.83
CA GLN A 181 -22.33 14.56 -14.73
C GLN A 181 -23.77 14.52 -15.26
N ARG A 182 -24.59 15.48 -14.82
CA ARG A 182 -25.86 15.76 -15.49
C ARG A 182 -25.49 16.21 -16.89
N ALA A 183 -25.91 15.44 -17.90
CA ALA A 183 -25.81 15.86 -19.28
C ALA A 183 -26.51 17.22 -19.40
N ALA A 184 -25.80 18.21 -19.95
CA ALA A 184 -26.34 19.51 -20.30
C ALA A 184 -27.26 19.39 -21.51
#